data_AF-A0A834A6K0-F1
#
_entry.id   AF-A0A834A6K0-F1
#
_cell.length_a   1.000
_cell.length_b   1.000
_cell.length_c   1.000
_cell.angle_alpha   90.00
_cell.angle_beta   90.00
_cell.angle_gamma   90.00
#
_symmetry.space_group_name_H-M   'P 1'
#
loop_
_entity.id
_entity.type
_entity.pdbx_description
1 polymer ?
#
loop_
_entity_poly.entity_id
_entity_poly.type
_entity_poly.pdbx_seq_one_letter_code
_entity_poly.pdbx_strand_id
1 'polypeptide(L)'
;MFIGGNDLCDFCNDLAQYSPQNFTDNIRRALDILHAEVPRAFVNLVKVLEITNLRELYQSSMRELVESGRYDTREDFSVVLQPFFHSIRLPLLEDGRPDMSLFAPDCIHPSQKFHSQLARALWVNMLEPLGRKTDTLDLTADVALSCPTQNEPFLRTVRNSNYTYPTQPAIENWGSDFLCMGWSPSSSVPTSVHELRPADIRVVAALGDSLTTAVGARPSNSSDLLVSWRGLSWSVGGDGALETHTTLPNILKKFNPRIFGFSTGTQEETAGLNVAVEGARARDMPAQARDLVERMKNSPEVSLEEDWKLITLFIGGNDLCHYCENPEAHSAGEYVRHIQQALDILYELPRAFVNVVQVMELAGLHQGQGGKCDTPLAAQSNCTCFRRSQENMLEMQELKQVNWNFQSGISRFSYWHQYLQREDFTVVVQPFFQNTLIPLDERGGADLTFFSEDCFHFSERGHAEMAIALWNNMLEPVGGKTTSNNFTYSRTKLKCPSAERPYLHTLRNSQLLQDPVEAEAGPTVLSWAAPVAAGGSLVVGIGSVMAWRAVRRRQRGNLSTSF
;
A
#
# COMPACT_ATOMS: atom_id res chain seq x y z
N MET A 1 -6.30 -18.89 8.74
CA MET A 1 -7.71 -18.86 8.30
C MET A 1 -7.81 -17.90 7.12
N PHE A 2 -8.04 -18.44 5.92
CA PHE A 2 -8.45 -17.71 4.72
C PHE A 2 -9.95 -17.94 4.56
N ILE A 3 -10.75 -16.91 4.84
CA ILE A 3 -12.22 -17.00 4.95
C ILE A 3 -12.76 -15.58 4.74
N GLY A 4 -14.01 -15.47 4.31
CA GLY A 4 -14.61 -14.19 3.91
C GLY A 4 -14.76 -14.01 2.40
N GLY A 5 -14.03 -14.77 1.57
CA GLY A 5 -14.24 -14.76 0.12
C GLY A 5 -15.63 -15.29 -0.27
N ASN A 6 -16.02 -16.43 0.31
CA ASN A 6 -17.36 -16.98 0.12
C ASN A 6 -18.41 -16.12 0.80
N ASP A 7 -18.17 -15.60 2.01
CA ASP A 7 -19.11 -14.71 2.70
C ASP A 7 -19.34 -13.39 1.93
N LEU A 8 -18.33 -12.86 1.22
CA LEU A 8 -18.50 -11.73 0.31
C LEU A 8 -19.35 -12.09 -0.91
N CYS A 9 -19.13 -13.28 -1.49
CA CYS A 9 -19.94 -13.78 -2.61
C CYS A 9 -21.38 -14.11 -2.19
N ASP A 10 -21.55 -14.65 -0.97
CA ASP A 10 -22.81 -15.12 -0.41
C ASP A 10 -23.54 -14.03 0.38
N PHE A 11 -22.94 -12.84 0.55
CA PHE A 11 -23.53 -11.69 1.24
C PHE A 11 -24.97 -11.43 0.82
N CYS A 12 -25.24 -11.65 -0.46
CA CYS A 12 -26.55 -11.35 -1.03
C CYS A 12 -27.54 -12.51 -0.99
N ASN A 13 -27.10 -13.74 -0.71
CA ASN A 13 -27.99 -14.89 -0.48
C ASN A 13 -28.72 -14.75 0.86
N ASP A 14 -28.04 -14.22 1.87
CA ASP A 14 -28.62 -13.86 3.16
C ASP A 14 -27.88 -12.67 3.77
N LEU A 15 -28.46 -11.48 3.54
CA LEU A 15 -27.93 -10.18 3.98
C LEU A 15 -27.74 -10.09 5.50
N ALA A 16 -28.48 -10.89 6.27
CA ALA A 16 -28.31 -10.96 7.71
C ALA A 16 -27.14 -11.90 8.05
N GLN A 17 -27.19 -13.14 7.57
CA GLN A 17 -26.22 -14.19 7.90
C GLN A 17 -24.78 -13.81 7.53
N TYR A 18 -24.59 -13.21 6.35
CA TYR A 18 -23.27 -12.91 5.80
C TYR A 18 -22.86 -11.43 5.97
N SER A 19 -23.58 -10.68 6.80
CA SER A 19 -23.25 -9.27 7.10
C SER A 19 -21.84 -9.09 7.66
N PRO A 20 -21.20 -7.91 7.48
CA PRO A 20 -19.91 -7.63 8.09
C PRO A 20 -19.89 -7.85 9.61
N GLN A 21 -21.00 -7.53 10.28
CA GLN A 21 -21.20 -7.75 11.71
C GLN A 21 -21.21 -9.25 12.04
N ASN A 22 -22.06 -10.04 11.36
CA ASN A 22 -22.12 -11.49 11.61
C ASN A 22 -20.84 -12.21 11.20
N PHE A 23 -20.19 -11.81 10.10
CA PHE A 23 -18.86 -12.30 9.74
C PHE A 23 -17.88 -12.07 10.90
N THR A 24 -17.81 -10.85 11.42
CA THR A 24 -16.93 -10.50 12.56
C THR A 24 -17.30 -11.30 13.81
N ASP A 25 -18.59 -11.43 14.13
CA ASP A 25 -19.08 -12.14 15.31
C ASP A 25 -18.83 -13.65 15.22
N ASN A 26 -18.98 -14.25 14.04
CA ASN A 26 -18.69 -15.67 13.80
C ASN A 26 -17.19 -15.95 13.93
N ILE A 27 -16.34 -15.08 13.37
CA ILE A 27 -14.88 -15.18 13.54
C ILE A 27 -14.51 -15.00 15.01
N ARG A 28 -15.07 -14.01 15.71
CA ARG A 28 -14.86 -13.81 17.15
C ARG A 28 -15.20 -15.08 17.92
N ARG A 29 -16.39 -15.65 17.70
CA ARG A 29 -16.84 -16.86 18.39
C ARG A 29 -15.95 -18.06 18.11
N ALA A 30 -15.48 -18.22 16.89
CA ALA A 30 -14.52 -19.28 16.55
C ALA A 30 -13.18 -19.08 17.27
N LEU A 31 -12.67 -17.84 17.33
CA LEU A 31 -11.46 -17.50 18.05
C LEU A 31 -11.60 -17.68 19.56
N ASP A 32 -12.75 -17.33 20.15
CA ASP A 32 -13.04 -17.53 21.56
C ASP A 32 -13.03 -19.03 21.94
N ILE A 33 -13.61 -19.88 21.09
CA ILE A 33 -13.57 -21.34 21.27
C ILE A 33 -12.13 -21.85 21.16
N LEU A 34 -11.37 -21.41 20.15
CA LEU A 34 -9.97 -21.80 19.99
C LEU A 34 -9.12 -21.34 21.18
N HIS A 35 -9.38 -20.16 21.71
CA HIS A 35 -8.70 -19.61 22.87
C HIS A 35 -8.97 -20.43 24.14
N ALA A 36 -10.22 -20.85 24.35
CA ALA A 36 -10.61 -21.63 25.52
C ALA A 36 -10.13 -23.10 25.46
N GLU A 37 -10.26 -23.74 24.28
CA GLU A 37 -10.14 -25.19 24.16
C GLU A 37 -8.79 -25.65 23.61
N VAL A 38 -8.02 -24.77 22.97
CA VAL A 38 -6.77 -25.15 22.29
C VAL A 38 -5.58 -24.40 22.90
N PRO A 39 -5.07 -24.86 24.05
CA PRO A 39 -3.89 -24.25 24.66
C PRO A 39 -2.69 -24.41 23.73
N ARG A 40 -1.82 -23.39 23.71
CA ARG A 40 -0.61 -23.32 22.86
C ARG A 40 -0.90 -23.28 21.35
N ALA A 41 -2.05 -22.73 20.94
CA ALA A 41 -2.35 -22.45 19.54
C ALA A 41 -1.86 -21.05 19.11
N PHE A 42 -1.37 -20.96 17.87
CA PHE A 42 -1.09 -19.70 17.17
C PHE A 42 -1.99 -19.60 15.95
N VAL A 43 -2.92 -18.64 15.94
CA VAL A 43 -3.93 -18.50 14.88
C VAL A 43 -3.56 -17.34 13.96
N ASN A 44 -3.19 -17.66 12.71
CA ASN A 44 -3.00 -16.65 11.66
C ASN A 44 -4.34 -16.32 11.00
N LEU A 45 -4.83 -15.09 11.16
CA LEU A 45 -6.01 -14.58 10.47
C LEU A 45 -5.56 -13.66 9.31
N VAL A 46 -5.99 -13.97 8.09
CA VAL A 46 -5.62 -13.20 6.89
C VAL A 46 -6.81 -12.35 6.46
N LYS A 47 -6.57 -11.07 6.19
CA LYS A 47 -7.61 -10.15 5.69
C LYS A 47 -8.08 -10.56 4.30
N VAL A 48 -9.31 -10.18 3.96
CA VAL A 48 -9.86 -10.41 2.63
C VAL A 48 -9.18 -9.51 1.58
N LEU A 49 -9.11 -9.98 0.33
CA LEU A 49 -8.45 -9.28 -0.78
C LEU A 49 -9.10 -7.91 -1.07
N GLU A 50 -8.28 -6.87 -1.21
CA GLU A 50 -8.73 -5.52 -1.58
C GLU A 50 -8.83 -5.39 -3.11
N ILE A 51 -10.06 -5.35 -3.64
CA ILE A 51 -10.35 -5.32 -5.09
C ILE A 51 -10.18 -3.91 -5.69
N THR A 52 -10.24 -2.86 -4.87
CA THR A 52 -10.20 -1.45 -5.29
C THR A 52 -8.91 -1.11 -6.04
N ASN A 53 -7.75 -1.52 -5.52
CA ASN A 53 -6.43 -1.23 -6.12
C ASN A 53 -6.28 -1.90 -7.49
N LEU A 54 -6.78 -3.13 -7.64
CA LEU A 54 -6.78 -3.84 -8.92
C LEU A 54 -7.64 -3.10 -9.96
N ARG A 55 -8.83 -2.64 -9.58
CA ARG A 55 -9.71 -1.85 -10.45
C ARG A 55 -9.02 -0.58 -10.95
N GLU A 56 -8.36 0.16 -10.07
CA GLU A 56 -7.66 1.40 -10.43
C GLU A 56 -6.54 1.16 -11.46
N LEU A 57 -5.78 0.08 -11.29
CA LEU A 57 -4.76 -0.33 -12.26
C LEU A 57 -5.36 -0.64 -13.63
N TYR A 58 -6.43 -1.45 -13.70
CA TYR A 58 -7.09 -1.76 -14.97
C TYR A 58 -7.64 -0.50 -15.67
N GLN A 59 -8.26 0.40 -14.91
CA GLN A 59 -8.80 1.66 -15.44
C GLN A 59 -7.70 2.57 -15.99
N SER A 60 -6.56 2.66 -15.29
CA SER A 60 -5.40 3.41 -15.76
C SER A 60 -4.84 2.84 -17.06
N SER A 61 -4.62 1.53 -17.13
CA SER A 61 -4.09 0.87 -18.34
C SER A 61 -5.04 0.96 -19.54
N MET A 62 -6.37 0.87 -19.32
CA MET A 62 -7.34 1.07 -20.39
C MET A 62 -7.31 2.49 -20.95
N ARG A 63 -7.14 3.49 -20.09
CA ARG A 63 -7.00 4.89 -20.51
C ARG A 63 -5.74 5.08 -21.34
N GLU A 64 -4.60 4.63 -20.84
CA GLU A 64 -3.31 4.73 -21.54
C GLU A 64 -3.35 4.05 -22.91
N LEU A 65 -3.97 2.86 -23.00
CA LEU A 65 -4.15 2.14 -24.26
C LEU A 65 -4.93 2.95 -25.29
N VAL A 66 -6.05 3.56 -24.89
CA VAL A 66 -6.89 4.38 -25.79
C VAL A 66 -6.17 5.69 -26.14
N GLU A 67 -5.54 6.34 -25.16
CA GLU A 67 -4.87 7.63 -25.33
C GLU A 67 -3.52 7.57 -26.04
N SER A 68 -2.96 6.37 -26.27
CA SER A 68 -1.76 6.16 -27.08
C SER A 68 -1.90 6.64 -28.54
N GLY A 69 -3.13 6.86 -29.02
CA GLY A 69 -3.42 7.25 -30.40
C GLY A 69 -3.28 6.13 -31.43
N ARG A 70 -2.91 4.90 -31.01
CA ARG A 70 -2.69 3.76 -31.91
C ARG A 70 -3.91 3.37 -32.76
N TYR A 71 -5.11 3.70 -32.28
CA TYR A 71 -6.37 3.37 -32.93
C TYR A 71 -6.94 4.47 -33.83
N ASP A 72 -6.46 5.72 -33.72
CA ASP A 72 -6.98 6.86 -34.48
C ASP A 72 -6.19 7.12 -35.79
N THR A 73 -5.53 6.07 -36.29
CA THR A 73 -4.69 6.07 -37.51
C THR A 73 -5.49 5.95 -38.80
N ARG A 74 -6.77 5.53 -38.72
CA ARG A 74 -7.68 5.39 -39.88
C ARG A 74 -8.93 6.23 -39.68
N GLU A 75 -9.58 6.60 -40.78
CA GLU A 75 -10.85 7.36 -40.76
C GLU A 75 -12.06 6.48 -40.39
N ASP A 76 -11.95 5.17 -40.56
CA ASP A 76 -13.06 4.22 -40.46
C ASP A 76 -13.08 3.44 -39.13
N PHE A 77 -12.21 3.79 -38.18
CA PHE A 77 -12.07 3.13 -36.90
C PHE A 77 -11.67 4.12 -35.82
N SER A 78 -12.32 4.07 -34.65
CA SER A 78 -11.94 4.84 -33.47
C SER A 78 -12.37 4.07 -32.22
N VAL A 79 -11.58 4.19 -31.16
CA VAL A 79 -11.87 3.63 -29.84
C VAL A 79 -12.07 4.79 -28.88
N VAL A 80 -13.20 4.80 -28.18
CA VAL A 80 -13.55 5.89 -27.25
C VAL A 80 -13.89 5.29 -25.90
N LEU A 81 -13.12 5.64 -24.88
CA LEU A 81 -13.39 5.24 -23.50
C LEU A 81 -14.62 5.97 -22.96
N GLN A 82 -15.52 5.24 -22.28
CA GLN A 82 -16.72 5.78 -21.64
C GLN A 82 -16.55 5.66 -20.11
N PRO A 83 -16.13 6.72 -19.41
CA PRO A 83 -15.58 6.60 -18.06
C PRO A 83 -16.65 6.62 -16.96
N PHE A 84 -17.95 6.59 -17.26
CA PHE A 84 -19.03 6.73 -16.26
C PHE A 84 -19.05 5.63 -15.17
N PHE A 85 -18.28 4.56 -15.34
CA PHE A 85 -18.07 3.52 -14.33
C PHE A 85 -16.90 3.80 -13.36
N HIS A 86 -16.14 4.88 -13.57
CA HIS A 86 -15.01 5.22 -12.71
C HIS A 86 -15.47 5.48 -11.27
N SER A 87 -16.57 6.22 -11.11
CA SER A 87 -17.22 6.48 -9.82
C SER A 87 -18.71 6.12 -9.86
N ILE A 88 -19.11 4.97 -9.31
CA ILE A 88 -20.52 4.59 -9.20
C ILE A 88 -21.06 5.00 -7.83
N ARG A 89 -22.21 5.67 -7.79
CA ARG A 89 -22.99 5.91 -6.57
C ARG A 89 -24.19 4.98 -6.54
N LEU A 90 -24.13 3.99 -5.66
CA LEU A 90 -25.25 3.07 -5.41
C LEU A 90 -26.27 3.73 -4.47
N PRO A 91 -27.58 3.58 -4.71
CA PRO A 91 -28.59 4.06 -3.77
C PRO A 91 -28.53 3.24 -2.49
N LEU A 92 -28.65 3.91 -1.35
CA LEU A 92 -28.83 3.26 -0.06
C LEU A 92 -30.29 3.41 0.38
N LEU A 93 -30.85 2.35 0.94
CA LEU A 93 -32.12 2.35 1.64
C LEU A 93 -31.99 3.12 2.97
N GLU A 94 -33.11 3.43 3.63
CA GLU A 94 -33.12 4.16 4.92
C GLU A 94 -32.31 3.46 6.02
N ASP A 95 -32.14 2.14 5.92
CA ASP A 95 -31.36 1.32 6.85
C ASP A 95 -29.85 1.25 6.49
N GLY A 96 -29.41 1.98 5.46
CA GLY A 96 -28.03 2.05 5.01
C GLY A 96 -27.58 0.92 4.08
N ARG A 97 -28.47 -0.04 3.72
CA ARG A 97 -28.14 -1.12 2.78
C ARG A 97 -28.31 -0.68 1.32
N PRO A 98 -27.55 -1.25 0.37
CA PRO A 98 -27.77 -0.98 -1.06
C PRO A 98 -29.18 -1.37 -1.53
N ASP A 99 -29.75 -0.59 -2.45
CA ASP A 99 -31.02 -0.93 -3.11
C ASP A 99 -30.84 -2.16 -4.04
N MET A 100 -31.17 -3.34 -3.52
CA MET A 100 -31.02 -4.61 -4.23
C MET A 100 -31.92 -4.73 -5.48
N SER A 101 -32.91 -3.85 -5.68
CA SER A 101 -33.73 -3.86 -6.91
C SER A 101 -32.94 -3.54 -8.18
N LEU A 102 -31.73 -2.97 -8.02
CA LEU A 102 -30.80 -2.69 -9.12
C LEU A 102 -29.99 -3.91 -9.57
N PHE A 103 -30.06 -5.04 -8.87
CA PHE A 103 -29.26 -6.21 -9.22
C PHE A 103 -30.14 -7.41 -9.58
N ALA A 104 -29.60 -8.30 -10.41
CA ALA A 104 -30.19 -9.60 -10.65
C ALA A 104 -30.17 -10.45 -9.36
N PRO A 105 -30.85 -11.61 -9.30
CA PRO A 105 -30.88 -12.44 -8.10
C PRO A 105 -29.50 -12.89 -7.59
N ASP A 106 -28.49 -12.94 -8.46
CA ASP A 106 -27.09 -13.23 -8.09
C ASP A 106 -26.33 -12.01 -7.53
N CYS A 107 -26.96 -10.84 -7.54
CA CYS A 107 -26.51 -9.61 -6.92
C CYS A 107 -25.21 -9.00 -7.44
N ILE A 108 -24.63 -9.58 -8.49
CA ILE A 108 -23.45 -9.07 -9.18
C ILE A 108 -23.78 -8.60 -10.61
N HIS A 109 -24.81 -9.17 -11.23
CA HIS A 109 -25.26 -8.70 -12.54
C HIS A 109 -26.29 -7.57 -12.39
N PRO A 110 -26.28 -6.57 -13.28
CA PRO A 110 -27.30 -5.53 -13.28
C PRO A 110 -28.70 -6.10 -13.51
N SER A 111 -29.70 -5.62 -12.77
CA SER A 111 -31.10 -5.90 -13.08
C SER A 111 -31.54 -5.14 -14.34
N GLN A 112 -32.76 -5.37 -14.82
CA GLN A 112 -33.33 -4.57 -15.91
C GLN A 112 -33.30 -3.05 -15.59
N LYS A 113 -33.55 -2.68 -14.32
CA LYS A 113 -33.54 -1.27 -13.87
C LYS A 113 -32.14 -0.67 -14.00
N PHE A 114 -31.11 -1.40 -13.56
CA PHE A 114 -29.74 -0.94 -13.65
C PHE A 114 -29.24 -0.97 -15.10
N HIS A 115 -29.51 -2.02 -15.89
CA HIS A 115 -29.23 -2.02 -17.32
C HIS A 115 -29.85 -0.83 -18.06
N SER A 116 -31.06 -0.41 -17.67
CA SER A 116 -31.70 0.79 -18.25
C SER A 116 -30.92 2.06 -17.93
N GLN A 117 -30.43 2.22 -16.70
CA GLN A 117 -29.58 3.36 -16.33
C GLN A 117 -28.22 3.32 -17.04
N LEU A 118 -27.61 2.13 -17.17
CA LEU A 118 -26.36 1.95 -17.91
C LEU A 118 -26.51 2.35 -19.38
N ALA A 119 -27.60 1.93 -20.02
CA ALA A 119 -27.88 2.30 -21.40
C ALA A 119 -28.06 3.82 -21.57
N ARG A 120 -28.77 4.48 -20.64
CA ARG A 120 -28.96 5.93 -20.65
C ARG A 120 -27.63 6.68 -20.44
N ALA A 121 -26.85 6.27 -19.45
CA ALA A 121 -25.56 6.85 -19.16
C ALA A 121 -24.60 6.70 -20.34
N LEU A 122 -24.51 5.50 -20.92
CA LEU A 122 -23.71 5.25 -22.12
C LEU A 122 -24.15 6.13 -23.29
N TRP A 123 -25.45 6.23 -23.56
CA TRP A 123 -25.97 7.06 -24.64
C TRP A 123 -25.57 8.53 -24.51
N VAL A 124 -25.80 9.11 -23.33
CA VAL A 124 -25.45 10.51 -23.05
C VAL A 124 -23.94 10.71 -23.15
N ASN A 125 -23.14 9.81 -22.59
CA ASN A 125 -21.69 9.90 -22.59
C ASN A 125 -21.10 9.78 -24.00
N MET A 126 -21.69 8.98 -24.90
CA MET A 126 -21.29 8.92 -26.31
C MET A 126 -21.50 10.24 -27.07
N LEU A 127 -22.36 11.14 -26.58
CA LEU A 127 -22.63 12.47 -27.16
C LEU A 127 -21.78 13.59 -26.53
N GLU A 128 -21.16 13.34 -25.39
CA GLU A 128 -20.26 14.29 -24.71
C GLU A 128 -18.87 14.32 -25.37
N PRO A 129 -18.30 15.50 -25.64
CA PRO A 129 -16.99 15.61 -26.27
C PRO A 129 -15.89 15.01 -25.37
N LEU A 130 -14.87 14.42 -25.99
CA LEU A 130 -13.71 13.91 -25.27
C LEU A 130 -13.04 15.02 -24.44
N GLY A 131 -12.54 14.66 -23.25
CA GLY A 131 -12.04 15.59 -22.23
C GLY A 131 -13.13 16.21 -21.32
N ARG A 132 -14.42 16.04 -21.65
CA ARG A 132 -15.55 16.49 -20.81
C ARG A 132 -16.57 15.39 -20.52
N LYS A 133 -16.18 14.13 -20.76
CA LYS A 133 -17.03 12.96 -20.52
C LYS A 133 -17.26 12.77 -19.03
N THR A 134 -18.51 12.49 -18.66
CA THR A 134 -18.92 12.19 -17.29
C THR A 134 -18.27 10.89 -16.81
N ASP A 135 -17.62 10.92 -15.66
CA ASP A 135 -16.93 9.77 -15.05
C ASP A 135 -17.69 9.14 -13.88
N THR A 136 -18.83 9.72 -13.54
CA THR A 136 -19.64 9.33 -12.38
C THR A 136 -21.02 8.84 -12.82
N LEU A 137 -21.44 7.69 -12.33
CA LEU A 137 -22.79 7.16 -12.52
C LEU A 137 -23.56 7.20 -11.20
N ASP A 138 -24.57 8.06 -11.15
CA ASP A 138 -25.54 8.10 -10.06
C ASP A 138 -26.81 7.33 -10.45
N LEU A 139 -27.06 6.19 -9.81
CA LEU A 139 -28.20 5.34 -10.12
C LEU A 139 -29.54 5.86 -9.59
N THR A 140 -29.50 6.92 -8.76
CA THR A 140 -30.70 7.62 -8.29
C THR A 140 -31.11 8.78 -9.19
N ALA A 141 -30.18 9.28 -10.00
CA ALA A 141 -30.42 10.42 -10.89
C ALA A 141 -31.32 10.03 -12.07
N ASP A 142 -32.21 10.94 -12.47
CA ASP A 142 -32.92 10.81 -13.73
C ASP A 142 -31.99 11.24 -14.87
N VAL A 143 -31.41 10.25 -15.56
CA VAL A 143 -30.55 10.49 -16.73
C VAL A 143 -31.44 10.81 -17.93
N ALA A 144 -31.58 12.10 -18.23
CA ALA A 144 -32.31 12.59 -19.39
C ALA A 144 -31.59 12.21 -20.70
N LEU A 145 -32.28 11.46 -21.57
CA LEU A 145 -31.75 11.11 -22.88
C LEU A 145 -31.67 12.36 -23.77
N SER A 146 -30.45 12.71 -24.16
CA SER A 146 -30.21 13.82 -25.09
C SER A 146 -30.25 13.33 -26.54
N CYS A 147 -30.80 14.15 -27.44
CA CYS A 147 -30.77 13.90 -28.88
C CYS A 147 -29.62 14.68 -29.53
N PRO A 148 -28.94 14.13 -30.55
CA PRO A 148 -27.99 14.89 -31.36
C PRO A 148 -28.65 16.13 -31.98
N THR A 149 -27.94 17.25 -32.01
CA THR A 149 -28.43 18.48 -32.63
C THR A 149 -28.08 18.51 -34.12
N GLN A 150 -28.72 19.40 -34.89
CA GLN A 150 -28.40 19.56 -36.31
C GLN A 150 -26.94 19.99 -36.55
N ASN A 151 -26.35 20.73 -35.60
CA ASN A 151 -24.96 21.18 -35.67
C ASN A 151 -23.97 20.09 -35.24
N GLU A 152 -24.42 19.13 -34.43
CA GLU A 152 -23.59 18.05 -33.89
C GLU A 152 -24.32 16.69 -33.98
N PRO A 153 -24.58 16.16 -35.19
CA PRO A 153 -25.38 14.97 -35.40
C PRO A 153 -24.61 13.64 -35.19
N PHE A 154 -23.40 13.69 -34.63
CA PHE A 154 -22.46 12.57 -34.59
C PHE A 154 -22.19 12.11 -33.16
N LEU A 155 -21.86 10.82 -32.99
CA LEU A 155 -21.21 10.35 -31.76
C LEU A 155 -19.80 10.96 -31.65
N ARG A 156 -19.37 11.22 -30.43
CA ARG A 156 -18.11 11.93 -30.17
C ARG A 156 -16.91 11.00 -30.24
N THR A 157 -15.97 11.38 -31.10
CA THR A 157 -14.64 10.78 -31.27
C THR A 157 -13.58 11.85 -31.01
N VAL A 158 -12.30 11.46 -31.00
CA VAL A 158 -11.17 12.39 -30.85
C VAL A 158 -11.23 13.52 -31.87
N ARG A 159 -11.44 13.16 -33.14
CA ARG A 159 -11.41 14.08 -34.28
C ARG A 159 -12.51 15.15 -34.22
N ASN A 160 -13.73 14.77 -33.85
CA ASN A 160 -14.88 15.70 -33.80
C ASN A 160 -15.14 16.32 -32.41
N SER A 161 -14.27 16.04 -31.44
CA SER A 161 -14.30 16.66 -30.11
C SER A 161 -13.27 17.78 -29.95
N ASN A 162 -12.45 18.05 -30.97
CA ASN A 162 -11.27 18.93 -30.87
C ASN A 162 -10.36 18.54 -29.69
N TYR A 163 -10.28 17.23 -29.42
CA TYR A 163 -9.45 16.68 -28.36
C TYR A 163 -8.11 16.30 -28.94
N THR A 164 -7.04 16.76 -28.30
CA THR A 164 -5.68 16.29 -28.59
C THR A 164 -5.30 15.39 -27.43
N TYR A 165 -4.90 14.16 -27.72
CA TYR A 165 -4.31 13.32 -26.67
C TYR A 165 -3.18 14.10 -26.02
N PRO A 166 -3.03 14.03 -24.69
CA PRO A 166 -1.85 14.57 -24.05
C PRO A 166 -0.65 13.94 -24.76
N THR A 167 0.12 14.73 -25.51
CA THR A 167 1.42 14.28 -25.99
C THR A 167 2.21 14.00 -24.74
N GLN A 168 2.47 12.73 -24.43
CA GLN A 168 3.41 12.41 -23.36
C GLN A 168 4.73 13.08 -23.78
N PRO A 169 5.20 14.11 -23.06
CA PRO A 169 6.50 14.68 -23.36
C PRO A 169 7.52 13.54 -23.30
N ALA A 170 8.52 13.59 -24.17
CA ALA A 170 9.62 12.63 -24.08
C ALA A 170 10.13 12.62 -22.64
N ILE A 171 10.22 11.44 -22.04
CA ILE A 171 10.71 11.32 -20.67
C ILE A 171 12.19 11.70 -20.69
N GLU A 172 12.50 12.92 -20.24
CA GLU A 172 13.87 13.44 -20.22
C GLU A 172 14.68 12.85 -19.06
N ASN A 173 14.00 12.46 -17.98
CA ASN A 173 14.60 11.91 -16.76
C ASN A 173 13.56 11.20 -15.88
N TRP A 174 14.05 10.50 -14.84
CA TRP A 174 13.26 9.74 -13.89
C TRP A 174 13.08 10.46 -12.54
N GLY A 175 13.07 11.80 -12.57
CA GLY A 175 12.79 12.64 -11.41
C GLY A 175 11.30 12.77 -11.11
N SER A 176 10.99 13.38 -9.96
CA SER A 176 9.63 13.61 -9.48
C SER A 176 9.40 15.07 -9.11
N ASP A 177 8.15 15.50 -9.21
CA ASP A 177 7.71 16.82 -8.82
C ASP A 177 7.26 16.79 -7.35
N PHE A 178 7.72 17.77 -6.58
CA PHE A 178 7.43 17.84 -5.16
C PHE A 178 6.32 18.85 -4.89
N LEU A 179 5.09 18.36 -4.74
CA LEU A 179 3.89 19.19 -4.60
C LEU A 179 3.52 19.50 -3.13
N CYS A 180 4.36 19.08 -2.18
CA CYS A 180 4.08 19.24 -0.76
C CYS A 180 4.37 20.67 -0.31
N MET A 181 3.36 21.38 0.22
CA MET A 181 3.51 22.73 0.77
C MET A 181 3.69 22.71 2.29
N GLY A 182 4.62 23.53 2.82
CA GLY A 182 4.60 23.95 4.22
C GLY A 182 5.08 22.95 5.27
N TRP A 183 6.22 22.29 5.05
CA TRP A 183 6.80 21.35 6.02
C TRP A 183 8.10 21.88 6.60
N SER A 184 8.01 22.50 7.77
CA SER A 184 9.16 22.91 8.57
C SER A 184 9.59 21.78 9.50
N PRO A 185 10.88 21.72 9.90
CA PRO A 185 11.33 20.85 10.99
C PRO A 185 10.45 20.96 12.24
N SER A 186 10.45 19.90 13.06
CA SER A 186 9.82 19.98 14.38
C SER A 186 10.42 21.15 15.18
N SER A 187 9.62 21.80 16.02
CA SER A 187 10.08 22.96 16.83
C SER A 187 11.25 22.62 17.75
N SER A 188 11.37 21.34 18.11
CA SER A 188 12.48 20.73 18.82
C SER A 188 12.75 19.37 18.19
N VAL A 189 14.00 18.89 18.30
CA VAL A 189 14.36 17.53 17.88
C VAL A 189 13.50 16.55 18.68
N PRO A 190 12.68 15.70 18.03
CA PRO A 190 11.80 14.78 18.76
C PRO A 190 12.63 13.77 19.54
N THR A 191 12.14 13.34 20.71
CA THR A 191 12.78 12.29 21.52
C THR A 191 12.24 10.91 21.21
N SER A 192 10.99 10.83 20.73
CA SER A 192 10.36 9.58 20.31
C SER A 192 10.37 9.43 18.79
N VAL A 193 10.71 8.23 18.32
CA VAL A 193 10.70 7.82 16.92
C VAL A 193 9.29 7.83 16.34
N HIS A 194 8.28 7.80 17.21
CA HIS A 194 6.86 7.81 16.85
C HIS A 194 6.35 9.22 16.50
N GLU A 195 7.12 10.26 16.78
CA GLU A 195 6.85 11.67 16.47
C GLU A 195 7.81 12.21 15.40
N LEU A 196 8.52 11.31 14.71
CA LEU A 196 9.57 11.67 13.77
C LEU A 196 8.98 12.20 12.45
N ARG A 197 9.27 13.45 12.11
CA ARG A 197 8.89 14.04 10.82
C ARG A 197 10.01 13.85 9.79
N PRO A 198 9.73 13.88 8.48
CA PRO A 198 10.77 13.78 7.46
C PRO A 198 11.90 14.81 7.59
N ALA A 199 11.58 16.01 8.05
CA ALA A 199 12.54 17.10 8.26
C ALA A 199 13.50 16.87 9.44
N ASP A 200 13.14 15.97 10.37
CA ASP A 200 13.94 15.66 11.56
C ASP A 200 15.03 14.62 11.27
N ILE A 201 14.94 13.91 10.13
CA ILE A 201 15.97 12.97 9.68
C ILE A 201 17.25 13.73 9.37
N ARG A 202 18.36 13.27 9.96
CA ARG A 202 19.68 13.88 9.79
C ARG A 202 20.65 12.98 9.03
N VAL A 203 20.53 11.67 9.21
CA VAL A 203 21.42 10.68 8.61
C VAL A 203 20.60 9.65 7.84
N VAL A 204 21.04 9.32 6.63
CA VAL A 204 20.52 8.18 5.85
C VAL A 204 21.62 7.15 5.65
N ALA A 205 21.26 5.88 5.72
CA ALA A 205 22.18 4.77 5.52
C ALA A 205 21.47 3.57 4.91
N ALA A 206 22.23 2.65 4.31
CA ALA A 206 21.66 1.41 3.79
C ALA A 206 22.59 0.20 3.90
N LEU A 207 21.97 -0.96 4.05
CA LEU A 207 22.58 -2.28 4.01
C LEU A 207 21.87 -3.09 2.91
N GLY A 208 22.61 -3.96 2.23
CA GLY A 208 22.05 -4.81 1.20
C GLY A 208 23.05 -5.38 0.22
N ASP A 209 22.58 -5.61 -1.00
CA ASP A 209 23.33 -6.20 -2.10
C ASP A 209 23.51 -5.23 -3.28
N SER A 210 23.71 -5.78 -4.48
CA SER A 210 23.90 -5.03 -5.73
C SER A 210 22.72 -4.14 -6.13
N LEU A 211 21.50 -4.43 -5.66
CA LEU A 211 20.34 -3.54 -5.87
C LEU A 211 20.43 -2.30 -4.97
N THR A 212 21.09 -2.41 -3.81
CA THR A 212 21.33 -1.26 -2.92
C THR A 212 22.56 -0.46 -3.36
N THR A 213 23.50 -1.05 -4.10
CA THR A 213 24.60 -0.32 -4.77
C THR A 213 24.24 0.20 -6.16
N ALA A 214 23.03 -0.12 -6.66
CA ALA A 214 22.52 0.28 -7.97
C ALA A 214 23.44 -0.15 -9.14
N VAL A 215 23.87 -1.42 -9.10
CA VAL A 215 24.57 -2.06 -10.22
C VAL A 215 23.75 -1.95 -11.50
N GLY A 216 24.36 -1.42 -12.56
CA GLY A 216 23.73 -1.37 -13.89
C GLY A 216 22.63 -0.33 -14.04
N ALA A 217 22.38 0.54 -13.05
CA ALA A 217 21.30 1.54 -13.14
C ALA A 217 21.41 2.42 -14.40
N ARG A 218 22.63 2.71 -14.86
CA ARG A 218 22.90 3.31 -16.16
C ARG A 218 23.82 2.45 -17.03
N PRO A 219 23.69 2.55 -18.37
CA PRO A 219 24.61 1.90 -19.30
C PRO A 219 26.06 2.32 -19.01
N SER A 220 26.97 1.36 -19.10
CA SER A 220 28.42 1.59 -19.03
C SER A 220 28.99 1.78 -20.44
N ASN A 221 30.04 2.59 -20.57
CA ASN A 221 30.79 2.70 -21.83
C ASN A 221 31.62 1.44 -22.15
N SER A 222 31.74 0.52 -21.19
CA SER A 222 32.46 -0.75 -21.31
C SER A 222 31.45 -1.90 -21.28
N SER A 223 31.46 -2.73 -22.33
CA SER A 223 30.54 -3.87 -22.50
C SER A 223 30.67 -4.98 -21.46
N ASP A 224 31.79 -5.04 -20.74
CA ASP A 224 32.18 -6.26 -20.02
C ASP A 224 31.92 -6.23 -18.50
N LEU A 225 31.57 -5.07 -17.91
CA LEU A 225 31.34 -4.94 -16.46
C LEU A 225 30.23 -3.93 -16.16
N LEU A 226 29.22 -4.38 -15.40
CA LEU A 226 28.20 -3.51 -14.83
C LEU A 226 28.83 -2.64 -13.74
N VAL A 227 28.56 -1.33 -13.80
CA VAL A 227 29.07 -0.35 -12.85
C VAL A 227 28.08 -0.19 -11.69
N SER A 228 28.59 -0.12 -10.46
CA SER A 228 27.82 0.26 -9.28
C SER A 228 27.55 1.77 -9.27
N TRP A 229 26.33 2.18 -9.59
CA TRP A 229 25.91 3.58 -9.58
C TRP A 229 25.34 3.98 -8.23
N ARG A 230 26.13 3.87 -7.16
CA ARG A 230 25.66 4.09 -5.77
C ARG A 230 24.90 5.42 -5.62
N GLY A 231 25.33 6.48 -6.29
CA GLY A 231 24.64 7.77 -6.33
C GLY A 231 23.20 7.76 -6.84
N LEU A 232 22.80 6.75 -7.61
CA LEU A 232 21.45 6.52 -8.13
C LEU A 232 20.64 5.49 -7.32
N SER A 233 21.19 4.97 -6.22
CA SER A 233 20.50 4.00 -5.37
C SER A 233 19.19 4.57 -4.83
N TRP A 234 18.11 3.84 -5.05
CA TRP A 234 16.75 4.20 -4.61
C TRP A 234 16.63 4.54 -3.12
N SER A 235 17.39 3.86 -2.26
CA SER A 235 17.29 3.98 -0.80
C SER A 235 18.33 4.93 -0.18
N VAL A 236 19.47 5.17 -0.83
CA VAL A 236 20.60 5.92 -0.24
C VAL A 236 21.45 6.71 -1.26
N GLY A 237 21.04 6.79 -2.52
CA GLY A 237 21.70 7.60 -3.56
C GLY A 237 21.34 9.07 -3.46
N GLY A 238 22.28 9.98 -3.70
CA GLY A 238 22.07 11.42 -3.61
C GLY A 238 22.56 12.22 -4.80
N ASP A 239 22.76 11.59 -5.96
CA ASP A 239 23.13 12.29 -7.19
C ASP A 239 21.99 13.19 -7.70
N GLY A 240 22.36 14.35 -8.23
CA GLY A 240 21.41 15.32 -8.78
C GLY A 240 20.41 15.88 -7.75
N ALA A 241 19.25 16.29 -8.25
CA ALA A 241 18.12 16.77 -7.46
C ALA A 241 16.87 15.91 -7.73
N LEU A 242 15.87 15.98 -6.84
CA LEU A 242 14.62 15.20 -6.95
C LEU A 242 13.94 15.36 -8.33
N GLU A 243 13.96 16.56 -8.89
CA GLU A 243 13.36 16.89 -10.18
C GLU A 243 13.99 16.12 -11.36
N THR A 244 15.18 15.56 -11.15
CA THR A 244 15.96 14.83 -12.16
C THR A 244 16.18 13.37 -11.81
N HIS A 245 16.33 13.05 -10.52
CA HIS A 245 16.62 11.70 -10.02
C HIS A 245 15.87 11.47 -8.71
N THR A 246 14.89 10.58 -8.75
CA THR A 246 14.13 10.25 -7.54
C THR A 246 14.83 9.17 -6.74
N THR A 247 15.31 9.56 -5.57
CA THR A 247 15.87 8.69 -4.54
C THR A 247 15.33 9.11 -3.19
N LEU A 248 15.35 8.22 -2.20
CA LEU A 248 14.91 8.57 -0.85
C LEU A 248 15.68 9.80 -0.28
N PRO A 249 17.02 9.89 -0.38
CA PRO A 249 17.74 11.10 0.03
C PRO A 249 17.31 12.36 -0.72
N ASN A 250 17.08 12.30 -2.03
CA ASN A 250 16.65 13.48 -2.79
C ASN A 250 15.24 13.94 -2.41
N ILE A 251 14.35 13.02 -2.01
CA ILE A 251 13.05 13.37 -1.41
C ILE A 251 13.26 14.06 -0.05
N LEU A 252 14.06 13.46 0.83
CA LEU A 252 14.35 14.02 2.15
C LEU A 252 15.03 15.38 2.11
N LYS A 253 15.89 15.65 1.11
CA LYS A 253 16.52 16.97 0.89
C LYS A 253 15.50 18.10 0.71
N LYS A 254 14.26 17.81 0.27
CA LYS A 254 13.18 18.81 0.18
C LYS A 254 12.67 19.25 1.55
N PHE A 255 12.83 18.41 2.57
CA PHE A 255 12.45 18.68 3.96
C PHE A 255 13.65 19.16 4.79
N ASN A 256 14.81 18.53 4.60
CA ASN A 256 16.06 18.86 5.26
C ASN A 256 17.23 18.80 4.27
N PRO A 257 17.72 19.93 3.73
CA PRO A 257 18.80 19.93 2.75
C PRO A 257 20.15 19.52 3.33
N ARG A 258 20.28 19.38 4.66
CA ARG A 258 21.54 19.07 5.33
C ARG A 258 21.74 17.57 5.62
N ILE A 259 20.84 16.68 5.19
CA ILE A 259 21.00 15.24 5.46
C ILE A 259 22.40 14.74 5.07
N PHE A 260 22.92 13.77 5.82
CA PHE A 260 24.24 13.17 5.64
C PHE A 260 24.14 11.66 5.39
N GLY A 261 25.20 11.05 4.83
CA GLY A 261 25.34 9.60 4.70
C GLY A 261 24.91 9.01 3.35
N PHE A 262 24.29 9.80 2.47
CA PHE A 262 23.96 9.35 1.12
C PHE A 262 25.22 9.14 0.26
N SER A 263 25.15 8.18 -0.65
CA SER A 263 26.18 7.92 -1.65
C SER A 263 26.07 8.84 -2.87
N THR A 264 27.19 9.10 -3.55
CA THR A 264 27.24 9.85 -4.82
C THR A 264 28.15 9.17 -5.82
N GLY A 265 27.91 9.38 -7.12
CA GLY A 265 28.72 8.80 -8.20
C GLY A 265 28.85 7.28 -8.14
N THR A 266 30.01 6.77 -8.56
CA THR A 266 30.28 5.34 -8.75
C THR A 266 31.50 4.83 -7.98
N GLN A 267 32.17 5.71 -7.22
CA GLN A 267 33.41 5.37 -6.52
C GLN A 267 33.11 4.83 -5.11
N GLU A 268 33.98 4.00 -4.58
CA GLU A 268 33.80 3.42 -3.23
C GLU A 268 34.02 4.49 -2.15
N GLU A 269 34.93 5.44 -2.39
CA GLU A 269 35.19 6.59 -1.52
C GLU A 269 33.96 7.50 -1.38
N THR A 270 33.05 7.47 -2.36
CA THR A 270 31.81 8.25 -2.38
C THR A 270 30.58 7.43 -1.98
N ALA A 271 30.78 6.23 -1.42
CA ALA A 271 29.69 5.37 -0.94
C ALA A 271 28.98 5.91 0.32
N GLY A 272 29.58 6.85 1.07
CA GLY A 272 28.99 7.38 2.29
C GLY A 272 28.68 6.27 3.31
N LEU A 273 27.43 6.19 3.76
CA LEU A 273 26.90 5.15 4.66
C LEU A 273 26.09 4.08 3.91
N ASN A 274 26.30 3.93 2.60
CA ASN A 274 25.87 2.77 1.85
C ASN A 274 26.89 1.64 2.02
N VAL A 275 26.66 0.76 2.99
CA VAL A 275 27.54 -0.39 3.29
C VAL A 275 27.14 -1.67 2.55
N ALA A 276 26.26 -1.56 1.55
CA ALA A 276 25.86 -2.69 0.74
C ALA A 276 27.03 -3.23 -0.10
N VAL A 277 27.03 -4.55 -0.27
CA VAL A 277 28.10 -5.32 -0.93
C VAL A 277 27.45 -6.19 -2.00
N GLU A 278 27.95 -6.10 -3.22
CA GLU A 278 27.47 -6.92 -4.35
C GLU A 278 27.56 -8.42 -4.03
N GLY A 279 26.53 -9.18 -4.41
CA GLY A 279 26.45 -10.63 -4.14
C GLY A 279 26.18 -11.02 -2.68
N ALA A 280 26.02 -10.05 -1.77
CA ALA A 280 25.69 -10.31 -0.37
C ALA A 280 24.37 -11.07 -0.23
N ARG A 281 24.29 -11.87 0.84
CA ARG A 281 23.11 -12.64 1.26
C ARG A 281 22.72 -12.25 2.68
N ALA A 282 21.59 -12.76 3.16
CA ALA A 282 21.13 -12.48 4.52
C ALA A 282 22.20 -12.76 5.58
N ARG A 283 23.00 -13.83 5.40
CA ARG A 283 24.12 -14.19 6.29
C ARG A 283 25.18 -13.11 6.49
N ASP A 284 25.31 -12.19 5.54
CA ASP A 284 26.31 -11.12 5.54
C ASP A 284 25.77 -9.85 6.24
N MET A 285 24.46 -9.74 6.47
CA MET A 285 23.83 -8.57 7.10
C MET A 285 24.39 -8.23 8.49
N PRO A 286 24.69 -9.19 9.38
CA PRO A 286 25.33 -8.86 10.66
C PRO A 286 26.71 -8.21 10.50
N ALA A 287 27.47 -8.54 9.45
CA ALA A 287 28.77 -7.92 9.20
C ALA A 287 28.59 -6.48 8.69
N GLN A 288 27.68 -6.25 7.73
CA GLN A 288 27.34 -4.91 7.25
C GLN A 288 26.77 -4.02 8.37
N ALA A 289 25.97 -4.58 9.29
CA ALA A 289 25.44 -3.82 10.43
C ALA A 289 26.55 -3.35 11.38
N ARG A 290 27.55 -4.20 11.66
CA ARG A 290 28.71 -3.79 12.48
C ARG A 290 29.52 -2.70 11.78
N ASP A 291 29.82 -2.88 10.49
CA ASP A 291 30.54 -1.87 9.70
C ASP A 291 29.80 -0.52 9.73
N LEU A 292 28.47 -0.52 9.52
CA LEU A 292 27.68 0.69 9.57
C LEU A 292 27.75 1.38 10.96
N VAL A 293 27.57 0.61 12.03
CA VAL A 293 27.64 1.12 13.41
C VAL A 293 29.03 1.69 13.71
N GLU A 294 30.09 1.03 13.27
CA GLU A 294 31.47 1.50 13.44
C GLU A 294 31.74 2.79 12.65
N ARG A 295 31.28 2.87 11.38
CA ARG A 295 31.39 4.10 10.57
C ARG A 295 30.66 5.28 11.21
N MET A 296 29.46 5.06 11.76
CA MET A 296 28.72 6.12 12.47
C MET A 296 29.43 6.53 13.77
N LYS A 297 29.96 5.58 14.55
CA LYS A 297 30.72 5.87 15.78
C LYS A 297 31.99 6.69 15.51
N ASN A 298 32.61 6.49 14.36
CA ASN A 298 33.87 7.13 13.99
C ASN A 298 33.72 8.40 13.13
N SER A 299 32.50 8.75 12.70
CA SER A 299 32.25 9.93 11.86
C SER A 299 32.09 11.19 12.72
N PRO A 300 32.90 12.25 12.50
CA PRO A 300 32.70 13.54 13.18
C PRO A 300 31.42 14.28 12.75
N GLU A 301 30.79 13.87 11.65
CA GLU A 301 29.55 14.46 11.12
C GLU A 301 28.26 13.88 11.72
N VAL A 302 28.36 12.75 12.44
CA VAL A 302 27.22 12.02 13.02
C VAL A 302 27.28 12.11 14.54
N SER A 303 26.32 12.83 15.13
CA SER A 303 26.08 12.78 16.57
C SER A 303 25.17 11.61 16.89
N LEU A 304 25.69 10.52 17.46
CA LEU A 304 24.88 9.33 17.74
C LEU A 304 23.66 9.66 18.60
N GLU A 305 23.84 10.42 19.68
CA GLU A 305 22.78 10.69 20.67
C GLU A 305 21.80 11.79 20.25
N GLU A 306 22.07 12.55 19.20
CA GLU A 306 21.23 13.69 18.79
C GLU A 306 20.63 13.52 17.40
N ASP A 307 21.36 12.86 16.49
CA ASP A 307 20.93 12.74 15.11
C ASP A 307 19.98 11.54 14.92
N TRP A 308 18.84 11.78 14.28
CA TRP A 308 17.96 10.71 13.81
C TRP A 308 18.52 10.05 12.56
N LYS A 309 18.71 8.72 12.64
CA LYS A 309 19.16 7.87 11.54
C LYS A 309 17.97 7.17 10.89
N LEU A 310 17.83 7.30 9.57
CA LEU A 310 16.95 6.48 8.75
C LEU A 310 17.79 5.43 8.01
N ILE A 311 17.63 4.17 8.40
CA ILE A 311 18.46 3.05 7.90
C ILE A 311 17.58 2.14 7.06
N THR A 312 17.96 1.84 5.82
CA THR A 312 17.22 0.92 4.95
C THR A 312 17.98 -0.38 4.75
N LEU A 313 17.38 -1.50 5.17
CA LEU A 313 17.89 -2.86 4.94
C LEU A 313 17.06 -3.51 3.84
N PHE A 314 17.74 -3.90 2.76
CA PHE A 314 17.13 -4.65 1.66
C PHE A 314 18.08 -5.75 1.17
N ILE A 315 17.66 -7.01 1.33
CA ILE A 315 18.44 -8.20 1.01
C ILE A 315 17.51 -9.36 0.66
N GLY A 316 18.05 -10.42 0.06
CA GLY A 316 17.36 -11.69 -0.10
C GLY A 316 17.20 -12.17 -1.54
N GLY A 317 17.49 -11.30 -2.53
CA GLY A 317 17.48 -11.70 -3.94
C GLY A 317 18.48 -12.83 -4.21
N ASN A 318 19.71 -12.67 -3.71
CA ASN A 318 20.74 -13.71 -3.81
C ASN A 318 20.40 -14.98 -3.02
N ASP A 319 19.78 -14.87 -1.84
CA ASP A 319 19.33 -16.03 -1.07
C ASP A 319 18.30 -16.87 -1.84
N LEU A 320 17.32 -16.21 -2.48
CA LEU A 320 16.35 -16.87 -3.36
C LEU A 320 17.03 -17.47 -4.59
N CYS A 321 17.96 -16.73 -5.22
CA CYS A 321 18.66 -17.18 -6.41
C CYS A 321 19.53 -18.42 -6.21
N HIS A 322 20.03 -18.63 -4.98
CA HIS A 322 20.87 -19.78 -4.61
C HIS A 322 20.13 -20.84 -3.80
N TYR A 323 18.83 -20.66 -3.55
CA TYR A 323 18.02 -21.62 -2.76
C TYR A 323 18.11 -23.04 -3.32
N CYS A 324 18.01 -23.18 -4.64
CA CYS A 324 17.99 -24.48 -5.34
C CYS A 324 19.33 -25.25 -5.22
N GLU A 325 20.42 -24.57 -4.82
CA GLU A 325 21.72 -25.21 -4.58
C GLU A 325 21.84 -25.75 -3.16
N ASN A 326 21.29 -25.03 -2.18
CA ASN A 326 21.33 -25.40 -0.77
C ASN A 326 20.09 -24.89 -0.01
N PRO A 327 18.98 -25.65 -0.05
CA PRO A 327 17.72 -25.26 0.60
C PRO A 327 17.83 -25.06 2.12
N GLU A 328 18.74 -25.78 2.79
CA GLU A 328 18.94 -25.67 4.24
C GLU A 328 19.59 -24.33 4.61
N ALA A 329 20.69 -23.99 3.93
CA ALA A 329 21.44 -22.75 4.18
C ALA A 329 20.67 -21.49 3.77
N HIS A 330 19.73 -21.61 2.82
CA HIS A 330 18.89 -20.53 2.33
C HIS A 330 17.43 -20.66 2.77
N SER A 331 17.18 -21.40 3.84
CA SER A 331 15.83 -21.56 4.38
C SER A 331 15.28 -20.23 4.94
N ALA A 332 13.96 -20.11 4.98
CA ALA A 332 13.30 -18.93 5.55
C ALA A 332 13.67 -18.69 7.02
N GLY A 333 13.92 -19.77 7.78
CA GLY A 333 14.37 -19.68 9.18
C GLY A 333 15.74 -19.01 9.29
N GLU A 334 16.72 -19.45 8.49
CA GLU A 334 18.06 -18.88 8.48
C GLU A 334 18.07 -17.43 7.96
N TYR A 335 17.29 -17.16 6.91
CA TYR A 335 17.09 -15.81 6.39
C TYR A 335 16.59 -14.84 7.47
N VAL A 336 15.50 -15.20 8.17
CA VAL A 336 14.92 -14.40 9.26
C VAL A 336 15.92 -14.25 10.41
N ARG A 337 16.60 -15.35 10.81
CA ARG A 337 17.58 -15.35 11.89
C ARG A 337 18.72 -14.37 11.63
N HIS A 338 19.23 -14.34 10.41
CA HIS A 338 20.32 -13.44 10.05
C HIS A 338 19.91 -11.96 9.99
N ILE A 339 18.69 -11.67 9.52
CA ILE A 339 18.16 -10.30 9.56
C ILE A 339 17.92 -9.87 11.00
N GLN A 340 17.37 -10.75 11.86
CA GLN A 340 17.26 -10.47 13.29
C GLN A 340 18.62 -10.11 13.90
N GLN A 341 19.67 -10.89 13.62
CA GLN A 341 21.02 -10.59 14.13
C GLN A 341 21.52 -9.22 13.71
N ALA A 342 21.26 -8.81 12.47
CA ALA A 342 21.62 -7.47 11.99
C ALA A 342 20.81 -6.38 12.70
N LEU A 343 19.50 -6.58 12.87
CA LEU A 343 18.62 -5.66 13.59
C LEU A 343 19.00 -5.55 15.09
N ASP A 344 19.43 -6.63 15.73
CA ASP A 344 19.90 -6.64 17.11
C ASP A 344 21.20 -5.82 17.27
N ILE A 345 22.08 -5.81 16.26
CA ILE A 345 23.27 -4.94 16.23
C ILE A 345 22.84 -3.48 16.03
N LEU A 346 21.92 -3.21 15.10
CA LEU A 346 21.40 -1.86 14.89
C LEU A 346 20.62 -1.33 16.10
N TYR A 347 20.04 -2.21 16.92
CA TYR A 347 19.38 -1.87 18.19
C TYR A 347 20.34 -1.24 19.20
N GLU A 348 21.65 -1.34 19.02
CA GLU A 348 22.63 -0.59 19.84
C GLU A 348 22.65 0.92 19.50
N LEU A 349 22.13 1.32 18.33
CA LEU A 349 22.09 2.72 17.94
C LEU A 349 20.93 3.45 18.64
N PRO A 350 21.17 4.61 19.27
CA PRO A 350 20.10 5.52 19.65
C PRO A 350 19.48 6.19 18.44
N ARG A 351 18.25 6.69 18.59
CA ARG A 351 17.55 7.50 17.58
C ARG A 351 17.57 6.91 16.17
N ALA A 352 17.11 5.67 16.00
CA ALA A 352 17.12 4.99 14.72
C ALA A 352 15.72 4.53 14.27
N PHE A 353 15.39 4.88 13.03
CA PHE A 353 14.26 4.33 12.29
C PHE A 353 14.81 3.36 11.25
N VAL A 354 14.50 2.08 11.38
CA VAL A 354 14.99 1.04 10.46
C VAL A 354 13.87 0.57 9.54
N ASN A 355 14.02 0.82 8.24
CA ASN A 355 13.22 0.20 7.20
C ASN A 355 13.74 -1.20 6.90
N VAL A 356 12.87 -2.21 6.95
CA VAL A 356 13.14 -3.57 6.43
C VAL A 356 12.26 -3.79 5.21
N VAL A 357 12.86 -3.78 4.03
CA VAL A 357 12.10 -3.90 2.78
C VAL A 357 11.97 -5.37 2.40
N GLN A 358 10.75 -5.79 2.04
CA GLN A 358 10.50 -7.15 1.62
C GLN A 358 11.12 -7.43 0.24
N VAL A 359 11.68 -8.62 0.06
CA VAL A 359 12.26 -9.07 -1.21
C VAL A 359 11.18 -9.31 -2.26
N MET A 360 11.42 -8.91 -3.51
CA MET A 360 10.52 -9.14 -4.65
C MET A 360 10.48 -10.62 -5.06
N GLU A 361 9.33 -11.07 -5.56
CA GLU A 361 9.16 -12.39 -6.18
C GLU A 361 9.99 -12.47 -7.47
N LEU A 362 10.90 -13.44 -7.58
CA LEU A 362 11.84 -13.53 -8.70
C LEU A 362 11.35 -14.42 -9.85
N ALA A 363 10.46 -15.39 -9.61
CA ALA A 363 9.98 -16.33 -10.63
C ALA A 363 9.28 -15.65 -11.80
N GLY A 364 8.65 -14.49 -11.59
CA GLY A 364 8.15 -13.65 -12.68
C GLY A 364 9.23 -13.29 -13.71
N LEU A 365 10.49 -13.08 -13.29
CA LEU A 365 11.60 -12.67 -14.18
C LEU A 365 11.93 -13.76 -15.21
N HIS A 366 11.60 -15.01 -14.91
CA HIS A 366 11.80 -16.14 -15.81
C HIS A 366 10.81 -16.16 -16.99
N GLN A 367 9.66 -15.48 -16.88
CA GLN A 367 8.56 -15.59 -17.85
C GLN A 367 8.63 -14.55 -18.99
N GLY A 368 9.59 -13.62 -18.96
CA GLY A 368 9.77 -12.60 -20.00
C GLY A 368 10.39 -13.17 -21.28
N GLN A 369 9.58 -13.85 -22.10
CA GLN A 369 10.00 -14.32 -23.43
C GLN A 369 9.75 -13.21 -24.47
N GLY A 370 10.84 -12.59 -24.96
CA GLY A 370 10.86 -11.66 -26.09
C GLY A 370 11.73 -10.41 -25.85
N GLY A 371 12.78 -10.22 -26.65
CA GLY A 371 13.53 -8.95 -26.78
C GLY A 371 15.03 -9.02 -26.45
N LYS A 372 15.66 -7.89 -26.08
CA LYS A 372 17.11 -7.77 -25.75
C LYS A 372 17.57 -8.75 -24.65
N CYS A 373 16.62 -9.27 -23.86
CA CYS A 373 16.80 -10.26 -22.79
C CYS A 373 16.63 -11.72 -23.25
N ASP A 374 16.50 -11.99 -24.55
CA ASP A 374 16.37 -13.34 -25.13
C ASP A 374 17.63 -14.21 -24.97
N THR A 375 18.72 -13.69 -24.42
CA THR A 375 19.88 -14.49 -24.02
C THR A 375 19.73 -14.94 -22.57
N PRO A 376 19.26 -16.18 -22.31
CA PRO A 376 19.11 -16.73 -20.96
C PRO A 376 20.38 -16.68 -20.09
N LEU A 377 21.56 -16.46 -20.68
CA LEU A 377 22.86 -16.61 -20.05
C LEU A 377 23.16 -15.62 -18.90
N ALA A 378 22.74 -14.35 -18.95
CA ALA A 378 23.12 -13.36 -17.93
C ALA A 378 22.31 -13.49 -16.62
N ALA A 379 20.99 -13.64 -16.72
CA ALA A 379 20.15 -13.92 -15.55
C ALA A 379 20.37 -15.34 -15.01
N GLN A 380 20.65 -16.34 -15.87
CA GLN A 380 20.98 -17.71 -15.43
C GLN A 380 22.38 -17.83 -14.83
N SER A 381 23.34 -16.97 -15.19
CA SER A 381 24.67 -16.98 -14.56
C SER A 381 24.65 -16.46 -13.13
N ASN A 382 23.77 -15.49 -12.83
CA ASN A 382 23.65 -14.90 -11.49
C ASN A 382 22.60 -15.63 -10.61
N CYS A 383 21.60 -16.27 -11.21
CA CYS A 383 20.50 -16.92 -10.48
C CYS A 383 20.38 -18.41 -10.81
N THR A 384 20.95 -19.25 -9.96
CA THR A 384 21.10 -20.70 -10.22
C THR A 384 19.77 -21.46 -10.29
N CYS A 385 18.75 -20.99 -9.58
CA CYS A 385 17.39 -21.50 -9.70
C CYS A 385 16.81 -21.37 -11.12
N PHE A 386 17.20 -20.35 -11.90
CA PHE A 386 16.69 -20.16 -13.27
C PHE A 386 17.39 -21.03 -14.31
N ARG A 387 18.59 -21.55 -13.97
CA ARG A 387 19.32 -22.50 -14.83
C ARG A 387 18.72 -23.90 -14.77
N ARG A 388 18.19 -24.30 -13.60
CA ARG A 388 17.55 -25.62 -13.41
C ARG A 388 16.09 -25.67 -13.89
N SER A 389 15.42 -24.52 -13.92
CA SER A 389 13.99 -24.42 -14.16
C SER A 389 13.55 -24.42 -15.63
N GLN A 390 14.46 -24.46 -16.61
CA GLN A 390 14.09 -24.44 -18.04
C GLN A 390 13.11 -25.57 -18.43
N GLU A 391 12.93 -26.58 -17.57
CA GLU A 391 12.03 -27.72 -17.81
C GLU A 391 11.04 -28.04 -16.67
N ASN A 392 11.04 -27.31 -15.53
CA ASN A 392 10.34 -27.77 -14.31
C ASN A 392 9.48 -26.70 -13.61
N MET A 393 8.16 -26.71 -13.87
CA MET A 393 7.18 -25.83 -13.20
C MET A 393 7.17 -25.96 -11.67
N LEU A 394 7.60 -27.10 -11.12
CA LEU A 394 7.59 -27.38 -9.69
C LEU A 394 8.62 -26.52 -8.92
N GLU A 395 9.84 -26.38 -9.45
CA GLU A 395 10.90 -25.58 -8.82
C GLU A 395 10.52 -24.08 -8.76
N MET A 396 9.81 -23.59 -9.77
CA MET A 396 9.30 -22.21 -9.78
C MET A 396 8.17 -21.98 -8.78
N GLN A 397 7.32 -22.98 -8.55
CA GLN A 397 6.30 -22.91 -7.49
C GLN A 397 6.95 -22.94 -6.11
N GLU A 398 7.98 -23.77 -5.92
CA GLU A 398 8.76 -23.81 -4.70
C GLU A 398 9.48 -22.48 -4.43
N LEU A 399 10.10 -21.87 -5.45
CA LEU A 399 10.74 -20.57 -5.30
C LEU A 399 9.75 -19.47 -4.87
N LYS A 400 8.54 -19.46 -5.46
CA LYS A 400 7.44 -18.57 -5.04
C LYS A 400 7.05 -18.81 -3.58
N GLN A 401 6.99 -20.07 -3.16
CA GLN A 401 6.68 -20.44 -1.78
C GLN A 401 7.78 -19.98 -0.81
N VAL A 402 9.06 -20.14 -1.18
CA VAL A 402 10.20 -19.68 -0.37
C VAL A 402 10.23 -18.16 -0.27
N ASN A 403 9.99 -17.45 -1.37
CA ASN A 403 9.85 -15.99 -1.37
C ASN A 403 8.73 -15.54 -0.42
N TRP A 404 7.55 -16.17 -0.49
CA TRP A 404 6.45 -15.89 0.42
C TRP A 404 6.83 -16.16 1.88
N ASN A 405 7.56 -17.25 2.15
CA ASN A 405 8.04 -17.57 3.50
C ASN A 405 9.05 -16.53 4.02
N PHE A 406 9.92 -16.00 3.17
CA PHE A 406 10.84 -14.92 3.53
C PHE A 406 10.07 -13.65 3.93
N GLN A 407 9.16 -13.21 3.04
CA GLN A 407 8.32 -12.03 3.27
C GLN A 407 7.47 -12.17 4.54
N SER A 408 6.83 -13.33 4.71
CA SER A 408 6.01 -13.67 5.89
C SER A 408 6.84 -13.69 7.17
N GLY A 409 8.05 -14.27 7.13
CA GLY A 409 8.97 -14.33 8.26
C GLY A 409 9.37 -12.94 8.77
N ILE A 410 9.79 -12.05 7.87
CA ILE A 410 10.23 -10.70 8.24
C ILE A 410 9.08 -9.73 8.55
N SER A 411 7.87 -10.00 8.07
CA SER A 411 6.67 -9.16 8.34
C SER A 411 6.39 -8.93 9.83
N ARG A 412 6.87 -9.84 10.68
CA ARG A 412 6.69 -9.81 12.13
C ARG A 412 7.62 -8.84 12.85
N PHE A 413 8.69 -8.37 12.21
CA PHE A 413 9.69 -7.54 12.89
C PHE A 413 9.12 -6.20 13.40
N SER A 414 8.12 -5.63 12.71
CA SER A 414 7.42 -4.44 13.21
C SER A 414 6.62 -4.64 14.49
N TYR A 415 6.26 -5.89 14.81
CA TYR A 415 5.49 -6.27 16.00
C TYR A 415 6.36 -6.92 17.06
N TRP A 416 7.68 -6.97 16.86
CA TRP A 416 8.54 -7.72 17.74
C TRP A 416 8.76 -6.96 19.05
N HIS A 417 8.35 -7.57 20.15
CA HIS A 417 8.36 -6.95 21.47
C HIS A 417 9.69 -6.26 21.85
N GLN A 418 10.83 -6.86 21.48
CA GLN A 418 12.15 -6.29 21.77
C GLN A 418 12.37 -4.91 21.14
N TYR A 419 11.89 -4.67 19.92
CA TYR A 419 12.05 -3.40 19.20
C TYR A 419 10.98 -2.37 19.56
N LEU A 420 10.05 -2.71 20.46
CA LEU A 420 9.02 -1.81 20.99
C LEU A 420 9.34 -1.28 22.39
N GLN A 421 10.45 -1.71 23.00
CA GLN A 421 10.83 -1.30 24.36
C GLN A 421 11.42 0.11 24.44
N ARG A 422 11.81 0.70 23.31
CA ARG A 422 12.49 1.99 23.25
C ARG A 422 11.67 3.01 22.52
N GLU A 423 11.63 4.22 23.06
CA GLU A 423 11.03 5.38 22.40
C GLU A 423 11.87 5.85 21.22
N ASP A 424 13.18 5.60 21.21
CA ASP A 424 14.12 6.16 20.24
C ASP A 424 14.57 5.15 19.16
N PHE A 425 13.94 3.99 19.09
CA PHE A 425 14.26 2.96 18.11
C PHE A 425 12.99 2.31 17.55
N THR A 426 12.96 2.04 16.25
CA THR A 426 11.87 1.25 15.66
C THR A 426 12.31 0.48 14.42
N VAL A 427 11.65 -0.65 14.16
CA VAL A 427 11.77 -1.42 12.92
C VAL A 427 10.44 -1.40 12.20
N VAL A 428 10.42 -0.92 10.96
CA VAL A 428 9.22 -0.84 10.13
C VAL A 428 9.42 -1.63 8.84
N VAL A 429 8.58 -2.64 8.62
CA VAL A 429 8.59 -3.43 7.39
C VAL A 429 7.87 -2.65 6.30
N GLN A 430 8.48 -2.62 5.10
CA GLN A 430 7.91 -1.96 3.92
C GLN A 430 7.58 -3.04 2.85
N PRO A 431 6.30 -3.47 2.75
CA PRO A 431 5.91 -4.63 1.95
C PRO A 431 5.55 -4.31 0.49
N PHE A 432 5.95 -3.17 -0.08
CA PHE A 432 5.55 -2.77 -1.44
C PHE A 432 6.02 -3.71 -2.57
N PHE A 433 6.79 -4.77 -2.25
CA PHE A 433 7.15 -5.85 -3.17
C PHE A 433 6.35 -7.15 -3.00
N GLN A 434 5.52 -7.27 -1.97
CA GLN A 434 4.83 -8.50 -1.60
C GLN A 434 3.94 -9.04 -2.73
N ASN A 435 3.19 -8.15 -3.36
CA ASN A 435 2.24 -8.42 -4.44
C ASN A 435 2.64 -7.68 -5.73
N THR A 436 3.91 -7.30 -5.86
CA THR A 436 4.42 -6.63 -7.06
C THR A 436 4.66 -7.66 -8.16
N LEU A 437 4.02 -7.43 -9.30
CA LEU A 437 4.24 -8.18 -10.53
C LEU A 437 5.19 -7.41 -11.43
N ILE A 438 5.83 -8.11 -12.36
CA ILE A 438 6.66 -7.45 -13.37
C ILE A 438 5.78 -6.53 -14.22
N PRO A 439 6.19 -5.28 -14.45
CA PRO A 439 5.45 -4.36 -15.30
C PRO A 439 5.35 -4.90 -16.72
N LEU A 440 4.24 -4.62 -17.39
CA LEU A 440 4.01 -5.05 -18.76
C LEU A 440 4.15 -3.87 -19.74
N ASP A 441 4.70 -4.14 -20.92
CA ASP A 441 4.78 -3.18 -22.03
C ASP A 441 3.44 -3.08 -22.79
N GLU A 442 3.35 -2.17 -23.75
CA GLU A 442 2.14 -1.98 -24.58
C GLU A 442 1.71 -3.22 -25.40
N ARG A 443 2.58 -4.23 -25.48
CA ARG A 443 2.35 -5.50 -26.18
C ARG A 443 1.99 -6.63 -25.21
N GLY A 444 1.94 -6.35 -23.91
CA GLY A 444 1.67 -7.34 -22.85
C GLY A 444 2.86 -8.23 -22.51
N GLY A 445 4.06 -7.95 -23.02
CA GLY A 445 5.31 -8.57 -22.58
C GLY A 445 5.89 -7.86 -21.36
N ALA A 446 6.98 -8.35 -20.77
CA ALA A 446 7.65 -7.65 -19.67
C ALA A 446 8.19 -6.28 -20.16
N ASP A 447 7.91 -5.19 -19.43
CA ASP A 447 8.53 -3.89 -19.68
C ASP A 447 9.97 -3.90 -19.15
N LEU A 448 10.88 -4.27 -20.05
CA LEU A 448 12.30 -4.40 -19.76
C LEU A 448 12.98 -3.06 -19.46
N THR A 449 12.32 -1.92 -19.68
CA THR A 449 12.93 -0.60 -19.43
C THR A 449 13.10 -0.30 -17.93
N PHE A 450 12.45 -1.06 -17.04
CA PHE A 450 12.67 -1.02 -15.59
C PHE A 450 13.92 -1.77 -15.14
N PHE A 451 14.54 -2.53 -16.04
CA PHE A 451 15.69 -3.37 -15.74
C PHE A 451 16.94 -2.90 -16.49
N SER A 452 18.09 -3.24 -15.95
CA SER A 452 19.39 -2.98 -16.53
C SER A 452 19.62 -3.86 -17.77
N GLU A 453 20.77 -3.70 -18.44
CA GLU A 453 21.12 -4.50 -19.62
C GLU A 453 21.22 -6.01 -19.32
N ASP A 454 21.40 -6.40 -18.06
CA ASP A 454 21.41 -7.80 -17.62
C ASP A 454 20.02 -8.38 -17.32
N CYS A 455 18.98 -7.55 -17.41
CA CYS A 455 17.59 -7.94 -17.19
C CYS A 455 17.30 -8.51 -15.79
N PHE A 456 18.17 -8.21 -14.81
CA PHE A 456 18.07 -8.66 -13.43
C PHE A 456 18.11 -7.48 -12.46
N HIS A 457 19.14 -6.64 -12.57
CA HIS A 457 19.21 -5.41 -11.78
C HIS A 457 18.23 -4.35 -12.32
N PHE A 458 17.87 -3.38 -11.49
CA PHE A 458 17.00 -2.29 -11.90
C PHE A 458 17.76 -1.25 -12.73
N SER A 459 17.09 -0.68 -13.73
CA SER A 459 17.57 0.54 -14.37
C SER A 459 17.36 1.74 -13.45
N GLU A 460 17.85 2.91 -13.87
CA GLU A 460 17.54 4.19 -13.22
C GLU A 460 16.03 4.41 -13.07
N ARG A 461 15.23 3.99 -14.06
CA ARG A 461 13.75 4.01 -13.99
C ARG A 461 13.24 3.12 -12.84
N GLY A 462 13.75 1.89 -12.74
CA GLY A 462 13.38 0.96 -11.67
C GLY A 462 13.75 1.49 -10.29
N HIS A 463 14.94 2.06 -10.13
CA HIS A 463 15.36 2.70 -8.89
C HIS A 463 14.46 3.87 -8.49
N ALA A 464 14.08 4.73 -9.44
CA ALA A 464 13.16 5.84 -9.18
C ALA A 464 11.80 5.35 -8.65
N GLU A 465 11.21 4.31 -9.26
CA GLU A 465 9.95 3.75 -8.79
C GLU A 465 10.05 3.09 -7.42
N MET A 466 11.17 2.44 -7.10
CA MET A 466 11.41 1.89 -5.76
C MET A 466 11.52 2.98 -4.70
N ALA A 467 12.16 4.10 -5.02
CA ALA A 467 12.28 5.22 -4.09
C ALA A 467 10.91 5.84 -3.78
N ILE A 468 10.05 5.98 -4.81
CA ILE A 468 8.65 6.44 -4.66
C ILE A 468 7.87 5.46 -3.78
N ALA A 469 7.97 4.16 -4.07
CA ALA A 469 7.28 3.12 -3.31
C ALA A 469 7.71 3.14 -1.84
N LEU A 470 9.01 3.18 -1.55
CA LEU A 470 9.54 3.26 -0.18
C LEU A 470 9.03 4.49 0.56
N TRP A 471 9.13 5.67 -0.06
CA TRP A 471 8.67 6.92 0.52
C TRP A 471 7.19 6.87 0.86
N ASN A 472 6.34 6.50 -0.09
CA ASN A 472 4.91 6.42 0.10
C ASN A 472 4.53 5.42 1.19
N ASN A 473 5.23 4.28 1.27
CA ASN A 473 4.98 3.25 2.27
C ASN A 473 5.38 3.69 3.69
N MET A 474 6.41 4.52 3.85
CA MET A 474 6.73 5.16 5.14
C MET A 474 5.66 6.14 5.62
N LEU A 475 4.86 6.70 4.70
CA LEU A 475 3.74 7.58 5.00
C LEU A 475 2.41 6.83 5.17
N GLU A 476 2.42 5.50 5.16
CA GLU A 476 1.23 4.66 5.35
C GLU A 476 1.27 3.97 6.72
N PRO A 477 0.13 3.90 7.43
CA PRO A 477 0.07 3.24 8.73
C PRO A 477 0.45 1.76 8.63
N VAL A 478 1.19 1.28 9.63
CA VAL A 478 1.50 -0.15 9.79
C VAL A 478 0.17 -0.95 9.82
N GLY A 479 0.11 -2.04 9.05
CA GLY A 479 -1.10 -2.85 8.86
C GLY A 479 -2.07 -2.34 7.77
N GLY A 480 -1.81 -1.16 7.20
CA GLY A 480 -2.49 -0.58 6.04
C GLY A 480 -1.52 -0.13 4.94
N LYS A 481 -0.28 -0.63 4.94
CA LYS A 481 0.75 -0.34 3.94
C LYS A 481 0.40 -0.98 2.60
N THR A 482 0.62 -0.25 1.51
CA THR A 482 0.54 -0.77 0.15
C THR A 482 1.54 -1.91 -0.05
N THR A 483 1.09 -2.98 -0.72
CA THR A 483 1.84 -4.22 -0.89
C THR A 483 2.33 -4.48 -2.31
N SER A 484 2.02 -3.58 -3.24
CA SER A 484 2.41 -3.65 -4.65
C SER A 484 2.91 -2.30 -5.16
N ASN A 485 3.70 -2.31 -6.23
CA ASN A 485 4.18 -1.10 -6.88
C ASN A 485 3.32 -0.72 -8.10
N ASN A 486 3.11 0.57 -8.32
CA ASN A 486 2.48 1.09 -9.53
C ASN A 486 3.55 1.63 -10.48
N PHE A 487 3.82 0.89 -11.55
CA PHE A 487 4.86 1.21 -12.53
C PHE A 487 4.45 2.25 -13.59
N THR A 488 3.22 2.75 -13.58
CA THR A 488 2.76 3.76 -14.55
C THR A 488 3.57 5.05 -14.41
N TYR A 489 4.32 5.51 -15.41
CA TYR A 489 5.16 6.70 -15.21
C TYR A 489 4.34 7.95 -14.82
N SER A 490 4.71 8.60 -13.72
CA SER A 490 4.16 9.90 -13.34
C SER A 490 5.10 10.62 -12.39
N ARG A 491 5.34 11.91 -12.66
CA ARG A 491 6.19 12.75 -11.82
C ARG A 491 5.52 13.14 -10.50
N THR A 492 4.20 12.98 -10.37
CA THR A 492 3.43 13.45 -9.20
C THR A 492 3.02 12.35 -8.23
N LYS A 493 3.67 11.17 -8.28
CA LYS A 493 3.33 10.01 -7.43
C LYS A 493 3.68 10.17 -5.94
N LEU A 494 4.56 11.10 -5.61
CA LEU A 494 5.02 11.28 -4.23
C LEU A 494 3.87 11.76 -3.36
N LYS A 495 3.53 10.98 -2.33
CA LYS A 495 2.58 11.38 -1.30
C LYS A 495 3.23 12.43 -0.39
N CYS A 496 2.41 13.34 0.10
CA CYS A 496 2.80 14.31 1.11
C CYS A 496 2.38 13.81 2.50
N PRO A 497 3.19 14.08 3.55
CA PRO A 497 2.72 13.96 4.92
C PRO A 497 1.42 14.76 5.10
N SER A 498 0.51 14.31 5.96
CA SER A 498 -0.73 15.05 6.23
C SER A 498 -0.56 15.96 7.44
N ALA A 499 -1.35 17.03 7.54
CA ALA A 499 -1.28 17.94 8.69
C ALA A 499 -1.70 17.24 10.00
N GLU A 500 -2.62 16.27 9.89
CA GLU A 500 -3.12 15.46 11.01
C GLU A 500 -2.12 14.39 11.45
N ARG A 501 -1.32 13.86 10.51
CA ARG A 501 -0.33 12.81 10.74
C ARG A 501 0.97 13.15 10.00
N PRO A 502 1.76 14.11 10.53
CA PRO A 502 2.98 14.60 9.86
C PRO A 502 4.20 13.69 10.05
N TYR A 503 4.01 12.50 10.63
CA TYR A 503 5.07 11.61 11.10
C TYR A 503 5.31 10.45 10.14
N LEU A 504 6.53 9.91 10.15
CA LEU A 504 6.80 8.59 9.58
C LEU A 504 6.06 7.54 10.41
N HIS A 505 5.38 6.62 9.72
CA HIS A 505 4.51 5.67 10.40
C HIS A 505 5.28 4.52 11.04
N THR A 506 5.08 4.35 12.35
CA THR A 506 5.54 3.26 13.19
C THR A 506 4.33 2.43 13.64
N LEU A 507 4.55 1.27 14.28
CA LEU A 507 3.43 0.50 14.81
C LEU A 507 2.59 1.32 15.81
N ARG A 508 3.24 2.07 16.69
CA ARG A 508 2.58 2.79 17.79
C ARG A 508 1.74 3.99 17.30
N ASN A 509 2.22 4.75 16.33
CA ASN A 509 1.47 5.90 15.78
C ASN A 509 0.46 5.49 14.68
N SER A 510 0.32 4.19 14.39
CA SER A 510 -0.60 3.66 13.38
C SER A 510 -1.97 3.24 13.92
N GLN A 511 -2.29 3.55 15.19
CA GLN A 511 -3.60 3.31 15.83
C GLN A 511 -4.06 1.83 15.91
N LEU A 512 -3.18 0.86 15.63
CA LEU A 512 -3.44 -0.56 15.87
C LEU A 512 -3.33 -0.94 17.36
N LEU A 513 -2.60 -0.14 18.13
CA LEU A 513 -2.43 -0.26 19.57
C LEU A 513 -3.08 0.96 20.22
N GLN A 514 -4.41 0.97 20.34
CA GLN A 514 -5.02 1.82 21.37
C GLN A 514 -4.77 1.11 22.70
N ASP A 515 -3.98 1.74 23.56
CA ASP A 515 -3.85 1.30 24.95
C ASP A 515 -5.26 1.25 25.58
N PRO A 516 -5.61 0.21 26.37
CA PRO A 516 -6.91 0.12 27.04
C PRO A 516 -7.20 1.28 28.01
N VAL A 517 -6.23 2.16 28.25
CA VAL A 517 -6.30 3.23 29.26
C VAL A 517 -7.27 4.35 28.88
N GLU A 518 -7.58 4.54 27.59
CA GLU A 518 -8.57 5.55 27.17
C GLU A 518 -10.02 5.03 27.11
N ALA A 519 -10.24 3.71 27.25
CA ALA A 519 -11.58 3.14 27.31
C ALA A 519 -12.27 3.32 28.69
N GLU A 520 -11.56 3.78 29.72
CA GLU A 520 -12.12 4.11 31.04
C GLU A 520 -12.39 5.61 31.28
N ALA A 521 -12.26 6.46 30.25
CA ALA A 521 -12.77 7.83 30.32
C ALA A 521 -14.14 7.93 29.63
N GLY A 522 -15.12 7.18 30.15
CA GLY A 522 -16.52 7.46 29.86
C GLY A 522 -16.87 8.92 30.22
N PRO A 523 -17.84 9.56 29.54
CA PRO A 523 -18.23 10.92 29.87
C PRO A 523 -18.63 10.95 31.35
N THR A 524 -18.01 11.83 32.12
CA THR A 524 -18.37 12.11 33.51
C THR A 524 -19.78 12.71 33.52
N VAL A 525 -20.78 11.83 33.55
CA VAL A 525 -22.16 12.23 33.84
C VAL A 525 -22.17 12.69 35.30
N LEU A 526 -22.42 13.98 35.50
CA LEU A 526 -22.65 14.61 36.79
C LEU A 526 -23.68 13.81 37.61
N SER A 527 -23.19 13.13 38.64
CA SER A 527 -23.94 12.25 39.55
C SER A 527 -24.83 13.03 40.53
N TRP A 528 -25.83 13.74 40.02
CA TRP A 528 -26.93 14.25 40.85
C TRP A 528 -28.32 14.14 40.22
N ALA A 529 -28.45 13.58 39.00
CA ALA A 529 -29.76 13.36 38.36
C ALA A 529 -30.44 12.01 38.71
N ALA A 530 -29.80 11.14 39.51
CA ALA A 530 -30.28 9.77 39.77
C ALA A 530 -31.18 9.53 41.02
N PRO A 531 -31.43 10.49 41.95
CA PRO A 531 -32.47 10.28 42.97
C PRO A 531 -33.78 11.06 42.74
N VAL A 532 -33.94 11.85 41.66
CA VAL A 532 -35.18 12.63 41.45
C VAL A 532 -36.20 11.91 40.56
N ALA A 533 -35.76 10.96 39.72
CA ALA A 533 -36.67 10.19 38.84
C ALA A 533 -37.35 8.97 39.53
N ALA A 534 -36.83 8.50 40.67
CA ALA A 534 -37.44 7.40 41.42
C ALA A 534 -38.56 7.87 42.40
N GLY A 535 -38.52 9.13 42.84
CA GLY A 535 -39.53 9.72 43.73
C GLY A 535 -40.82 10.17 43.03
N GLY A 536 -40.72 10.65 41.79
CA GLY A 536 -41.88 11.12 41.01
C GLY A 536 -42.82 9.99 40.54
N SER A 537 -42.26 8.82 40.24
CA SER A 537 -42.98 7.67 39.70
C SER A 537 -43.85 6.96 40.74
N LEU A 538 -43.47 7.01 42.02
CA LEU A 538 -44.24 6.41 43.12
C LEU A 538 -45.45 7.27 43.53
N VAL A 539 -45.35 8.60 43.42
CA VAL A 539 -46.42 9.54 43.82
C VAL A 539 -47.55 9.57 42.79
N VAL A 540 -47.22 9.45 41.49
CA VAL A 540 -48.24 9.38 40.42
C VAL A 540 -49.01 8.06 40.47
N GLY A 541 -48.33 6.92 40.72
CA GLY A 541 -48.98 5.61 40.81
C GLY A 541 -49.98 5.46 41.97
N ILE A 542 -49.68 6.03 43.14
CA ILE A 542 -50.59 6.00 44.30
C ILE A 542 -51.79 6.94 44.10
N GLY A 543 -51.59 8.09 43.45
CA GLY A 543 -52.66 9.04 43.09
C GLY A 543 -53.69 8.45 42.13
N SER A 544 -53.25 7.72 41.11
CA SER A 544 -54.14 7.09 40.11
C SER A 544 -55.00 5.97 40.70
N VAL A 545 -54.46 5.17 41.64
CA VAL A 545 -55.20 4.07 42.29
C VAL A 545 -56.25 4.60 43.28
N MET A 546 -55.96 5.71 43.98
CA MET A 546 -56.91 6.37 44.89
C MET A 546 -58.06 7.05 44.12
N ALA A 547 -57.76 7.71 43.01
CA ALA A 547 -58.77 8.32 42.13
C ALA A 547 -59.70 7.26 41.49
N TRP A 548 -59.14 6.12 41.06
CA TRP A 548 -59.95 5.03 40.49
C TRP A 548 -60.87 4.36 41.52
N ARG A 549 -60.42 4.21 42.77
CA ARG A 549 -61.26 3.71 43.88
C ARG A 549 -62.36 4.69 44.30
N ALA A 550 -62.13 6.01 44.20
CA ALA A 550 -63.14 7.03 44.47
C ALA A 550 -64.23 7.08 43.38
N VAL A 551 -63.86 6.95 42.10
CA VAL A 551 -64.83 6.93 40.97
C VAL A 551 -65.70 5.66 41.00
N ARG A 552 -65.13 4.50 41.34
CA ARG A 552 -65.90 3.24 41.51
C ARG A 552 -66.86 3.25 42.70
N ARG A 553 -66.56 3.99 43.78
CA ARG A 553 -67.50 4.18 44.91
C ARG A 553 -68.62 5.17 44.57
N ARG A 554 -68.38 6.16 43.70
CA ARG A 554 -69.41 7.12 43.25
C ARG A 554 -70.40 6.52 42.22
N GLN A 555 -69.97 5.55 41.41
CA GLN A 555 -70.84 4.85 40.47
C GLN A 555 -71.75 3.77 41.10
N ARG A 556 -71.51 3.36 42.35
CA ARG A 556 -72.38 2.44 43.11
C ARG A 556 -73.40 3.14 44.02
N GLY A 557 -73.46 4.48 44.01
CA GLY A 557 -74.28 5.27 44.92
C GLY A 557 -75.44 6.06 44.31
N ASN A 558 -75.68 6.02 42.98
CA ASN A 558 -76.66 6.92 42.33
C ASN A 558 -77.61 6.26 41.31
N LEU A 559 -77.94 4.97 41.48
CA LEU A 559 -79.02 4.30 40.75
C LEU A 559 -79.99 3.63 41.73
N SER A 560 -80.67 4.49 42.48
CA SER A 560 -81.89 4.20 43.23
C SER A 560 -82.71 5.50 43.26
N THR A 561 -83.61 5.69 42.29
CA THR A 561 -84.92 6.40 42.36
C THR A 561 -85.38 6.82 40.96
N SER A 562 -86.32 6.04 40.39
CA SER A 562 -87.46 6.55 39.62
C SER A 562 -88.31 5.36 39.16
N PHE A 563 -89.41 5.15 39.90
CA PHE A 563 -90.64 4.39 39.63
C PHE A 563 -90.59 2.96 39.07
#